data_AF-N6TU80-F1
#
_entry.id   AF-N6TU80-F1
#
_cell.length_a   1.000
_cell.length_b   1.000
_cell.length_c   1.000
_cell.angle_alpha   90.00
_cell.angle_beta   90.00
_cell.angle_gamma   90.00
#
_symmetry.space_group_name_H-M   'P 1'
#
loop_
_entity.id
_entity.type
_entity.pdbx_description
1 polymer ?
#
loop_
_entity_poly.entity_id
_entity_poly.type
_entity_poly.pdbx_seq_one_letter_code
_entity_poly.pdbx_strand_id
1 'polypeptide(L)'
;MTTTAELACVYSALILADDDIAVTGEKIQTILKAANVEVEPYWPGLFAKALENANIRDLITNIGSGAGAPAAAPSGAAAPAAAAAAPVAAPKAKEPEPEEESDEDMGLDLGWLNSVNVNLTAVNDFAKQLAASKALKDEYRAAWILKAITLIDLTTLAGDDTNSNVSRLCFKATKPIAEDLLKELGFSYDKGCPIKTAAVCVYPSKVPDAVQTLKKLGYYKKVNVASVATGFPAGQTPLKSRLEEIRYAVEKGANEIDIVIDRSLVLTGQWEELYREIQQMKEACGLAHMKAILATGELDTLNNVRVYKASLVAMMAGSDFIKTSTGKESVNATLQFGIVMARAIKEYQQKMGYKVGLKPAGGVRNAKDALSWMVLVKELLGNDWLDAELFRFGASGLLGDLECNLYEFVTGKYPAAYEFSMG
;
A
#
# COMPACT_ATOMS: atom_id res chain seq x y z
N MET A 1 21.18 1.45 14.44
CA MET A 1 20.61 0.13 14.78
C MET A 1 20.89 -0.07 16.26
N THR A 2 19.87 -0.03 17.10
CA THR A 2 20.00 -0.31 18.55
C THR A 2 20.19 -1.81 18.74
N THR A 3 21.11 -2.20 19.62
CA THR A 3 21.40 -3.61 19.90
C THR A 3 20.32 -4.22 20.81
N THR A 4 20.19 -5.55 20.78
CA THR A 4 19.23 -6.29 21.64
C THR A 4 19.46 -6.01 23.13
N ALA A 5 20.71 -5.75 23.54
CA ALA A 5 21.07 -5.43 24.92
C ALA A 5 20.58 -4.03 25.34
N GLU A 6 20.72 -3.02 24.47
CA GLU A 6 20.21 -1.67 24.72
C GLU A 6 18.69 -1.68 24.87
N LEU A 7 17.99 -2.40 23.98
CA LEU A 7 16.53 -2.49 24.01
C LEU A 7 16.02 -3.17 25.28
N ALA A 8 16.72 -4.23 25.74
CA ALA A 8 16.37 -4.92 26.98
C ALA A 8 16.55 -4.02 28.23
N CYS A 9 17.61 -3.20 28.27
CA CYS A 9 17.80 -2.21 29.33
C CYS A 9 16.76 -1.09 29.29
N VAL A 10 16.35 -0.63 28.11
CA VAL A 10 15.29 0.37 27.95
C VAL A 10 13.94 -0.16 28.46
N TYR A 11 13.53 -1.36 28.05
CA TYR A 11 12.26 -1.93 28.52
C TYR A 11 12.27 -2.22 30.01
N SER A 12 13.40 -2.68 30.57
CA SER A 12 13.53 -2.88 32.02
C SER A 12 13.41 -1.57 32.79
N ALA A 13 13.95 -0.46 32.27
CA ALA A 13 13.80 0.86 32.88
C ALA A 13 12.36 1.38 32.80
N LEU A 14 11.65 1.11 31.70
CA LEU A 14 10.24 1.48 31.53
C LEU A 14 9.33 0.71 32.48
N ILE A 15 9.55 -0.59 32.66
CA ILE A 15 8.80 -1.42 33.62
C ILE A 15 8.95 -0.87 35.05
N LEU A 16 10.18 -0.54 35.45
CA LEU A 16 10.43 0.05 36.78
C LEU A 16 9.74 1.41 36.94
N ALA A 17 9.75 2.24 35.89
CA ALA A 17 9.11 3.55 35.92
C ALA A 17 7.57 3.48 35.92
N ASP A 18 6.97 2.47 35.31
CA ASP A 18 5.52 2.23 35.31
C ASP A 18 5.04 1.81 36.71
N ASP A 19 5.79 0.95 37.40
CA ASP A 19 5.51 0.49 38.75
C ASP A 19 5.92 1.49 39.86
N ASP A 20 6.30 2.73 39.51
CA ASP A 20 6.81 3.75 40.44
C ASP A 20 8.03 3.29 41.28
N ILE A 21 8.83 2.36 40.72
CA ILE A 21 10.05 1.83 41.33
C ILE A 21 11.26 2.60 40.81
N ALA A 22 12.13 3.07 41.72
CA ALA A 22 13.36 3.76 41.33
C ALA A 22 14.22 2.94 40.36
N VAL A 23 14.61 3.54 39.23
CA VAL A 23 15.39 2.91 38.16
C VAL A 23 16.87 2.87 38.55
N THR A 24 17.31 1.75 39.11
CA THR A 24 18.73 1.52 39.46
C THR A 24 19.31 0.36 38.67
N GLY A 25 20.63 0.34 38.48
CA GLY A 25 21.31 -0.72 37.72
C GLY A 25 21.05 -2.12 38.29
N GLU A 26 20.98 -2.26 39.61
CA GLU A 26 20.66 -3.52 40.29
C GLU A 26 19.25 -4.02 39.97
N LYS A 27 18.27 -3.13 39.92
CA LYS A 27 16.87 -3.47 39.62
C LYS A 27 16.67 -3.79 38.15
N ILE A 28 17.32 -3.06 37.25
CA ILE A 28 17.36 -3.40 35.83
C ILE A 28 17.96 -4.80 35.66
N GLN A 29 19.08 -5.09 36.32
CA GLN A 29 19.71 -6.41 36.25
C GLN A 29 18.84 -7.53 36.83
N THR A 30 18.01 -7.23 37.83
CA THR A 30 17.05 -8.18 38.41
C THR A 30 15.96 -8.57 37.40
N ILE A 31 15.40 -7.59 36.68
CA ILE A 31 14.42 -7.83 35.61
C ILE A 31 15.03 -8.64 34.47
N LEU A 32 16.25 -8.28 34.04
CA LEU A 32 16.93 -8.98 32.95
C LEU A 32 17.24 -10.44 33.29
N LYS A 33 17.65 -10.71 34.53
CA LYS A 33 17.82 -12.08 35.04
C LYS A 33 16.50 -12.85 35.09
N ALA A 34 15.42 -12.23 35.55
CA ALA A 34 14.09 -12.85 35.57
C ALA A 34 13.56 -13.16 34.16
N ALA A 35 13.92 -12.34 33.17
CA ALA A 35 13.58 -12.54 31.76
C ALA A 35 14.52 -13.49 31.01
N ASN A 36 15.54 -14.05 31.67
CA ASN A 36 16.58 -14.90 31.07
C ASN A 36 17.31 -14.21 29.88
N VAL A 37 17.57 -12.91 30.00
CA VAL A 37 18.28 -12.09 29.01
C VAL A 37 19.66 -11.74 29.55
N GLU A 38 20.70 -12.20 28.85
CA GLU A 38 22.08 -11.84 29.18
C GLU A 38 22.47 -10.51 28.51
N VAL A 39 22.98 -9.58 29.32
CA VAL A 39 23.57 -8.32 28.86
C VAL A 39 24.92 -8.11 29.55
N GLU A 40 25.81 -7.35 28.93
CA GLU A 40 27.12 -7.07 29.54
C GLU A 40 26.93 -6.27 30.85
N PRO A 41 27.68 -6.57 31.92
CA PRO A 41 27.40 -6.07 33.27
C PRO A 41 27.41 -4.55 33.44
N TYR A 42 28.03 -3.79 32.52
CA TYR A 42 28.09 -2.34 32.59
C TYR A 42 26.83 -1.65 32.04
N TRP A 43 26.03 -2.33 31.21
CA TRP A 43 24.85 -1.74 30.57
C TRP A 43 23.78 -1.29 31.57
N PRO A 44 23.36 -2.11 32.56
CA PRO A 44 22.36 -1.69 33.55
C PRO A 44 22.76 -0.44 34.33
N GLY A 45 24.05 -0.33 34.70
CA GLY A 45 24.58 0.85 35.41
C GLY A 45 24.63 2.10 34.53
N LEU A 46 25.01 1.94 33.26
CA LEU A 46 25.06 3.03 32.30
C LEU A 46 23.67 3.62 32.03
N PHE A 47 22.66 2.77 31.83
CA PHE A 47 21.29 3.21 31.60
C PHE A 47 20.65 3.85 32.84
N ALA A 48 20.88 3.30 34.03
CA ALA A 48 20.41 3.91 35.28
C ALA A 48 20.99 5.33 35.46
N LYS A 49 22.29 5.50 35.18
CA LYS A 49 22.96 6.81 35.28
C LYS A 49 22.50 7.80 34.22
N ALA A 50 22.21 7.34 33.00
CA ALA A 50 21.67 8.18 31.93
C ALA A 50 20.27 8.72 32.27
N LEU A 51 19.50 8.00 33.07
CA LEU A 51 18.12 8.34 33.45
C LEU A 51 18.01 9.08 34.78
N GLU A 52 19.10 9.23 35.54
CA GLU A 52 19.13 9.83 36.89
C GLU A 52 18.63 11.29 36.92
N ASN A 53 18.81 12.03 35.82
CA ASN A 53 18.36 13.43 35.67
C ASN A 53 17.21 13.59 34.67
N ALA A 54 16.56 12.49 34.28
CA ALA A 54 15.53 12.47 33.26
C ALA A 54 14.17 12.10 33.87
N ASN A 55 13.16 12.94 33.69
CA ASN A 55 11.79 12.54 34.04
C ASN A 55 11.26 11.63 32.93
N ILE A 56 11.31 10.32 33.18
CA ILE A 56 10.91 9.28 32.23
C ILE A 56 9.44 9.47 31.79
N ARG A 57 8.56 9.93 32.70
CA ARG A 57 7.15 10.22 32.38
C ARG A 57 7.01 11.44 31.47
N ASP A 58 7.82 12.48 31.68
CA ASP A 58 7.83 13.66 30.79
C ASP A 58 8.45 13.35 29.42
N LEU A 59 9.43 12.45 29.36
CA LEU A 59 9.99 11.96 28.10
C LEU A 59 8.99 11.13 27.31
N ILE A 60 8.15 10.34 27.96
CA ILE A 60 7.08 9.57 27.30
C ILE A 60 5.96 10.50 26.82
N THR A 61 5.62 11.53 27.61
CA THR A 61 4.50 12.43 27.31
C THR A 61 4.85 13.58 26.35
N ASN A 62 6.12 13.99 26.26
CA ASN A 62 6.58 15.08 25.38
C ASN A 62 7.24 14.61 24.07
N ILE A 63 7.05 13.36 23.65
CA ILE A 63 7.48 12.86 22.32
C ILE A 63 6.80 13.61 21.13
N GLY A 64 6.00 14.65 21.38
CA GLY A 64 5.27 15.42 20.37
C GLY A 64 5.47 16.94 20.32
N SER A 65 6.32 17.56 21.14
CA SER A 65 6.38 19.05 21.18
C SER A 65 7.80 19.61 21.17
N GLY A 66 8.33 19.79 19.97
CA GLY A 66 9.49 20.63 19.69
C GLY A 66 9.07 21.99 19.11
N ALA A 67 9.57 23.05 19.76
CA ALA A 67 9.67 24.46 19.33
C ALA A 67 8.37 25.29 19.31
N GLY A 68 8.30 26.22 20.27
CA GLY A 68 7.25 27.22 20.39
C GLY A 68 7.43 28.44 19.49
N ALA A 69 6.31 29.13 19.26
CA ALA A 69 6.18 30.57 19.04
C ALA A 69 4.69 30.97 19.19
N PRO A 70 4.38 32.24 19.51
CA PRO A 70 3.23 32.61 20.33
C PRO A 70 1.93 32.89 19.57
N ALA A 71 0.83 32.89 20.33
CA ALA A 71 -0.54 33.14 19.93
C ALA A 71 -0.80 34.57 19.40
N ALA A 72 -1.70 34.68 18.42
CA ALA A 72 -2.36 35.92 18.03
C ALA A 72 -3.88 35.79 18.17
N ALA A 73 -4.49 36.86 18.67
CA ALA A 73 -5.90 37.01 19.08
C ALA A 73 -6.84 37.35 17.88
N PRO A 74 -8.18 37.36 18.08
CA PRO A 74 -9.18 37.12 17.03
C PRO A 74 -9.63 38.38 16.28
N SER A 75 -10.12 38.19 15.05
CA SER A 75 -10.83 39.21 14.26
C SER A 75 -12.34 39.18 14.54
N GLY A 76 -12.94 40.37 14.59
CA GLY A 76 -14.34 40.61 14.92
C GLY A 76 -15.32 40.54 13.74
N ALA A 77 -16.59 40.40 14.12
CA ALA A 77 -17.85 40.38 13.36
C ALA A 77 -18.07 41.65 12.47
N ALA A 78 -19.07 41.81 11.60
CA ALA A 78 -20.37 41.17 11.38
C ALA A 78 -20.95 41.53 9.98
N ALA A 79 -22.10 40.91 9.66
CA ALA A 79 -23.00 40.93 8.48
C ALA A 79 -23.70 42.30 8.19
N PRO A 80 -24.78 42.47 7.34
CA PRO A 80 -25.64 41.48 6.65
C PRO A 80 -26.26 41.80 5.25
N ALA A 81 -26.82 40.73 4.66
CA ALA A 81 -28.09 40.54 3.91
C ALA A 81 -28.63 41.50 2.82
N ALA A 82 -29.12 40.90 1.72
CA ALA A 82 -30.44 41.19 1.12
C ALA A 82 -30.91 40.04 0.20
N ALA A 83 -32.23 39.82 0.16
CA ALA A 83 -32.94 38.67 -0.40
C ALA A 83 -33.75 38.99 -1.68
N ALA A 84 -34.45 37.95 -2.18
CA ALA A 84 -35.57 37.90 -3.16
C ALA A 84 -35.19 37.60 -4.62
N ALA A 85 -35.99 36.93 -5.45
CA ALA A 85 -37.10 35.97 -5.35
C ALA A 85 -37.37 35.49 -6.80
N ALA A 86 -37.88 34.27 -6.97
CA ALA A 86 -38.17 33.63 -8.27
C ALA A 86 -39.43 34.18 -8.97
N PRO A 87 -39.67 33.79 -10.24
CA PRO A 87 -40.96 33.14 -10.54
C PRO A 87 -40.95 31.96 -11.54
N VAL A 88 -41.77 30.96 -11.17
CA VAL A 88 -42.73 30.05 -11.86
C VAL A 88 -42.68 29.75 -13.37
N ALA A 89 -42.92 28.47 -13.67
CA ALA A 89 -42.89 27.74 -14.94
C ALA A 89 -44.21 27.67 -15.75
N ALA A 90 -44.12 27.17 -17.00
CA ALA A 90 -45.21 26.56 -17.80
C ALA A 90 -44.64 25.51 -18.80
N PRO A 91 -45.42 24.52 -19.29
CA PRO A 91 -44.99 23.13 -19.47
C PRO A 91 -44.77 22.69 -20.94
N LYS A 92 -43.95 21.66 -21.19
CA LYS A 92 -44.00 20.84 -22.43
C LYS A 92 -43.55 19.38 -22.24
N ALA A 93 -44.42 18.50 -22.76
CA ALA A 93 -44.25 17.22 -23.47
C ALA A 93 -43.30 16.12 -22.94
N LYS A 94 -43.87 14.91 -22.80
CA LYS A 94 -43.20 13.62 -22.56
C LYS A 94 -42.53 13.09 -23.82
N GLU A 95 -41.28 12.67 -23.68
CA GLU A 95 -40.52 11.75 -24.54
C GLU A 95 -39.72 10.78 -23.64
N PRO A 96 -39.31 9.60 -24.15
CA PRO A 96 -39.26 8.35 -23.39
C PRO A 96 -38.04 8.21 -22.46
N GLU A 97 -38.22 7.42 -21.41
CA GLU A 97 -37.24 7.17 -20.34
C GLU A 97 -35.97 6.49 -20.86
N PRO A 98 -34.77 6.99 -20.53
CA PRO A 98 -33.56 6.18 -20.57
C PRO A 98 -33.50 5.31 -19.30
N GLU A 99 -32.98 4.08 -19.46
CA GLU A 99 -32.69 3.16 -18.37
C GLU A 99 -31.76 3.86 -17.35
N GLU A 100 -32.22 3.94 -16.09
CA GLU A 100 -31.42 4.44 -14.97
C GLU A 100 -30.34 3.40 -14.63
N GLU A 101 -29.10 3.64 -15.05
CA GLU A 101 -27.93 3.17 -14.30
C GLU A 101 -27.93 3.96 -12.98
N SER A 102 -28.32 3.31 -11.90
CA SER A 102 -28.30 3.88 -10.55
C SER A 102 -26.87 3.93 -10.03
N ASP A 103 -26.14 5.00 -10.37
CA ASP A 103 -25.01 5.48 -9.56
C ASP A 103 -25.58 6.05 -8.25
N GLU A 104 -26.09 5.17 -7.38
CA GLU A 104 -26.37 5.54 -6.00
C GLU A 104 -25.03 5.69 -5.28
N ASP A 105 -24.63 6.93 -5.05
CA ASP A 105 -23.62 7.27 -4.04
C ASP A 105 -24.11 6.76 -2.68
N MET A 106 -23.75 5.53 -2.36
CA MET A 106 -24.21 4.79 -1.18
C MET A 106 -23.66 5.36 0.14
N GLY A 107 -22.80 6.37 0.07
CA GLY A 107 -22.31 7.14 1.21
C GLY A 107 -21.43 6.35 2.18
N LEU A 108 -20.92 7.06 3.18
CA LEU A 108 -20.11 6.48 4.25
C LEU A 108 -21.00 5.81 5.31
N ASP A 109 -20.85 4.49 5.50
CA ASP A 109 -21.55 3.74 6.55
C ASP A 109 -20.72 3.70 7.86
N LEU A 110 -20.92 4.71 8.72
CA LEU A 110 -20.28 4.78 10.03
C LEU A 110 -20.72 3.64 10.98
N GLY A 111 -21.93 3.12 10.82
CA GLY A 111 -22.44 2.01 11.63
C GLY A 111 -21.64 0.74 11.38
N TRP A 112 -21.41 0.43 10.10
CA TRP A 112 -20.56 -0.68 9.69
C TRP A 112 -19.13 -0.47 10.18
N LEU A 113 -18.53 0.70 9.99
CA LEU A 113 -17.19 1.00 10.51
C LEU A 113 -17.06 0.82 12.03
N ASN A 114 -18.10 1.15 12.80
CA ASN A 114 -18.10 0.99 14.25
C ASN A 114 -18.29 -0.46 14.70
N SER A 115 -18.92 -1.30 13.86
CA SER A 115 -19.08 -2.73 14.11
C SER A 115 -17.84 -3.58 13.80
N VAL A 116 -16.87 -3.03 13.06
CA VAL A 116 -15.67 -3.77 12.64
C VAL A 116 -14.89 -4.29 13.84
N ASN A 117 -14.65 -5.60 13.84
CA ASN A 117 -13.77 -6.29 14.77
C ASN A 117 -12.81 -7.20 14.01
N VAL A 118 -11.53 -7.22 14.42
CA VAL A 118 -10.51 -8.09 13.82
C VAL A 118 -9.93 -8.98 14.91
N ASN A 119 -10.09 -10.29 14.74
CA ASN A 119 -9.46 -11.29 15.59
C ASN A 119 -8.01 -11.53 15.12
N LEU A 120 -7.06 -10.88 15.81
CA LEU A 120 -5.64 -10.93 15.43
C LEU A 120 -5.04 -12.34 15.53
N THR A 121 -5.43 -13.12 16.52
CA THR A 121 -4.95 -14.51 16.66
C THR A 121 -5.33 -15.34 15.43
N ALA A 122 -6.59 -15.26 15.01
CA ALA A 122 -7.05 -15.95 13.81
C ALA A 122 -6.37 -15.45 12.52
N VAL A 123 -6.06 -14.16 12.43
CA VAL A 123 -5.27 -13.60 11.31
C VAL A 123 -3.86 -14.19 11.31
N ASN A 124 -3.19 -14.20 12.46
CA ASN A 124 -1.83 -14.72 12.60
C ASN A 124 -1.74 -16.22 12.31
N ASP A 125 -2.70 -17.01 12.80
CA ASP A 125 -2.72 -18.44 12.58
C ASP A 125 -2.98 -18.77 11.10
N PHE A 126 -3.87 -18.03 10.43
CA PHE A 126 -4.08 -18.18 9.00
C PHE A 126 -2.84 -17.77 8.19
N ALA A 127 -2.15 -16.69 8.57
CA ALA A 127 -0.88 -16.29 7.94
C ALA A 127 0.20 -17.38 8.08
N LYS A 128 0.32 -18.00 9.27
CA LYS A 128 1.24 -19.13 9.49
C LYS A 128 0.86 -20.33 8.64
N GLN A 129 -0.44 -20.66 8.54
CA GLN A 129 -0.93 -21.76 7.72
C GLN A 129 -0.60 -21.55 6.24
N LEU A 130 -0.79 -20.33 5.72
CA LEU A 130 -0.40 -19.97 4.35
C LEU A 130 1.11 -20.12 4.13
N ALA A 131 1.93 -19.64 5.07
CA ALA A 131 3.38 -19.75 4.98
C ALA A 131 3.90 -21.20 5.08
N ALA A 132 3.14 -22.08 5.76
CA ALA A 132 3.43 -23.51 5.89
C ALA A 132 2.80 -24.37 4.79
N SER A 133 2.02 -23.77 3.88
CA SER A 133 1.38 -24.51 2.79
C SER A 133 2.43 -25.20 1.90
N LYS A 134 2.05 -26.37 1.35
CA LYS A 134 2.97 -27.14 0.51
C LYS A 134 3.38 -26.29 -0.69
N ALA A 135 4.69 -26.20 -0.91
CA ALA A 135 5.22 -25.54 -2.08
C ALA A 135 4.68 -26.20 -3.36
N LEU A 136 4.25 -25.36 -4.30
CA LEU A 136 4.03 -25.77 -5.68
C LEU A 136 5.34 -26.32 -6.24
N LYS A 137 5.24 -27.42 -7.00
CA LYS A 137 6.38 -28.09 -7.61
C LYS A 137 6.32 -28.00 -9.13
N ASP A 138 7.47 -28.18 -9.74
CA ASP A 138 7.64 -28.43 -11.17
C ASP A 138 6.92 -27.39 -12.04
N GLU A 139 6.24 -27.85 -13.10
CA GLU A 139 5.52 -27.04 -14.08
C GLU A 139 4.44 -26.13 -13.48
N TYR A 140 3.77 -26.55 -12.39
CA TYR A 140 2.75 -25.72 -11.72
C TYR A 140 3.38 -24.50 -11.05
N ARG A 141 4.58 -24.67 -10.48
CA ARG A 141 5.33 -23.54 -9.90
C ARG A 141 5.72 -22.54 -11.00
N ALA A 142 6.24 -23.03 -12.12
CA ALA A 142 6.60 -22.18 -13.27
C ALA A 142 5.38 -21.43 -13.82
N ALA A 143 4.24 -22.10 -13.99
CA ALA A 143 3.00 -21.49 -14.45
C ALA A 143 2.49 -20.39 -13.49
N TRP A 144 2.57 -20.61 -12.18
CA TRP A 144 2.20 -19.58 -11.22
C TRP A 144 3.18 -18.42 -11.17
N ILE A 145 4.48 -18.65 -11.38
CA ILE A 145 5.47 -17.56 -11.50
C ILE A 145 5.18 -16.72 -12.76
N LEU A 146 4.90 -17.36 -13.90
CA LEU A 146 4.46 -16.66 -15.11
C LEU A 146 3.21 -15.83 -14.85
N LYS A 147 2.22 -16.39 -14.14
CA LYS A 147 1.03 -15.64 -13.72
C LYS A 147 1.40 -14.48 -12.80
N ALA A 148 2.29 -14.65 -11.83
CA ALA A 148 2.74 -13.58 -10.95
C ALA A 148 3.34 -12.41 -11.73
N ILE A 149 4.15 -12.67 -12.76
CA ILE A 149 4.70 -11.65 -13.66
C ILE A 149 3.59 -10.81 -14.30
N THR A 150 2.50 -11.45 -14.74
CA THR A 150 1.34 -10.73 -15.34
C THR A 150 0.57 -9.84 -14.38
N LEU A 151 0.83 -9.98 -13.07
CA LEU A 151 0.18 -9.21 -12.02
C LEU A 151 1.09 -8.08 -11.50
N ILE A 152 2.29 -7.89 -12.05
CA ILE A 152 3.24 -6.88 -11.55
C ILE A 152 2.88 -5.48 -12.06
N ASP A 153 2.90 -4.51 -11.14
CA ASP A 153 3.10 -3.10 -11.44
C ASP A 153 4.59 -2.81 -11.27
N LEU A 154 5.33 -2.82 -12.39
CA LEU A 154 6.78 -2.73 -12.36
C LEU A 154 7.19 -1.30 -12.05
N THR A 155 7.79 -1.11 -10.88
CA THR A 155 7.85 0.22 -10.25
C THR A 155 9.27 0.79 -10.23
N THR A 156 9.43 2.05 -10.63
CA THR A 156 10.59 2.88 -10.24
C THR A 156 10.09 4.19 -9.63
N LEU A 157 10.59 4.49 -8.43
CA LEU A 157 10.22 5.66 -7.63
C LEU A 157 11.46 6.16 -6.89
N ALA A 158 12.53 6.37 -7.65
CA ALA A 158 13.81 6.83 -7.15
C ALA A 158 13.98 8.33 -7.42
N GLY A 159 14.70 9.03 -6.53
CA GLY A 159 14.93 10.48 -6.69
C GLY A 159 15.77 10.83 -7.92
N ASP A 160 16.52 9.85 -8.44
CA ASP A 160 17.37 9.92 -9.63
C ASP A 160 16.70 9.30 -10.87
N ASP A 161 15.38 9.16 -10.90
CA ASP A 161 14.66 8.69 -12.07
C ASP A 161 14.89 9.61 -13.29
N THR A 162 15.26 9.02 -14.42
CA THR A 162 15.58 9.67 -15.70
C THR A 162 14.75 9.04 -16.81
N ASN A 163 14.65 9.70 -17.97
CA ASN A 163 13.99 9.10 -19.12
C ASN A 163 14.62 7.73 -19.51
N SER A 164 15.93 7.57 -19.33
CA SER A 164 16.64 6.33 -19.66
C SER A 164 16.21 5.15 -18.78
N ASN A 165 16.17 5.33 -17.45
CA ASN A 165 15.76 4.24 -16.56
C ASN A 165 14.26 3.94 -16.67
N VAL A 166 13.40 4.96 -16.86
CA VAL A 166 11.96 4.77 -17.14
C VAL A 166 11.76 4.03 -18.47
N SER A 167 12.57 4.33 -19.49
CA SER A 167 12.49 3.61 -20.76
C SER A 167 12.91 2.15 -20.64
N ARG A 168 13.95 1.86 -19.86
CA ARG A 168 14.38 0.48 -19.55
C ARG A 168 13.31 -0.27 -18.76
N LEU A 169 12.69 0.37 -17.77
CA LEU A 169 11.56 -0.16 -17.02
C LEU A 169 10.42 -0.56 -17.96
N CYS A 170 10.05 0.32 -18.90
CA CYS A 170 9.00 0.03 -19.89
C CYS A 170 9.39 -1.13 -20.81
N PHE A 171 10.63 -1.19 -21.29
CA PHE A 171 11.09 -2.33 -22.08
C PHE A 171 10.95 -3.65 -21.31
N LYS A 172 11.43 -3.68 -20.06
CA LYS A 172 11.35 -4.85 -19.18
C LYS A 172 9.90 -5.22 -18.85
N ALA A 173 9.01 -4.24 -18.67
CA ALA A 173 7.58 -4.49 -18.48
C ALA A 173 6.93 -5.19 -19.68
N THR A 174 7.31 -4.81 -20.90
CA THR A 174 6.77 -5.40 -22.14
C THR A 174 7.35 -6.76 -22.48
N LYS A 175 8.62 -6.99 -22.12
CA LYS A 175 9.35 -8.25 -22.35
C LYS A 175 10.06 -8.67 -21.06
N PRO A 176 9.31 -9.18 -20.06
CA PRO A 176 9.85 -9.45 -18.73
C PRO A 176 10.86 -10.59 -18.68
N ILE A 177 10.80 -11.52 -19.64
CA ILE A 177 11.61 -12.73 -19.71
C ILE A 177 12.42 -12.73 -21.02
N ALA A 178 13.67 -13.21 -20.99
CA ALA A 178 14.46 -13.45 -22.20
C ALA A 178 13.72 -14.33 -23.23
N GLU A 179 13.88 -14.04 -24.53
CA GLU A 179 13.04 -14.66 -25.57
C GLU A 179 13.29 -16.16 -25.76
N ASP A 180 14.52 -16.60 -25.59
CA ASP A 180 14.94 -18.00 -25.60
C ASP A 180 14.35 -18.76 -24.40
N LEU A 181 14.46 -18.19 -23.20
CA LEU A 181 13.86 -18.76 -21.99
C LEU A 181 12.33 -18.87 -22.11
N LEU A 182 11.68 -17.83 -22.67
CA LEU A 182 10.24 -17.83 -22.87
C LEU A 182 9.79 -18.93 -23.86
N LYS A 183 10.57 -19.20 -24.91
CA LYS A 183 10.30 -20.27 -25.88
C LYS A 183 10.33 -21.65 -25.25
N GLU A 184 11.31 -21.92 -24.40
CA GLU A 184 11.39 -23.18 -23.65
C GLU A 184 10.21 -23.36 -22.68
N LEU A 185 9.65 -22.26 -22.17
CA LEU A 185 8.42 -22.25 -21.37
C LEU A 185 7.13 -22.39 -22.21
N GLY A 186 7.24 -22.55 -23.53
CA GLY A 186 6.11 -22.75 -24.44
C GLY A 186 5.42 -21.47 -24.91
N PHE A 187 6.04 -20.30 -24.74
CA PHE A 187 5.51 -19.01 -25.16
C PHE A 187 6.42 -18.31 -26.17
N SER A 188 5.88 -17.37 -26.93
CA SER A 188 6.68 -16.51 -27.80
C SER A 188 6.13 -15.10 -27.77
N TYR A 189 6.97 -14.07 -27.96
CA TYR A 189 6.52 -12.67 -28.05
C TYR A 189 5.89 -12.36 -29.41
N ASP A 190 4.87 -13.13 -29.78
CA ASP A 190 3.97 -12.83 -30.89
C ASP A 190 2.82 -11.92 -30.44
N LYS A 191 1.87 -11.64 -31.34
CA LYS A 191 0.74 -10.75 -31.07
C LYS A 191 -0.19 -11.24 -29.95
N GLY A 192 -0.18 -12.54 -29.64
CA GLY A 192 -1.05 -13.17 -28.64
C GLY A 192 -0.38 -13.40 -27.29
N CYS A 193 0.91 -13.07 -27.14
CA CYS A 193 1.65 -13.33 -25.92
C CYS A 193 0.99 -12.69 -24.69
N PRO A 194 0.59 -13.49 -23.68
CA PRO A 194 0.01 -12.94 -22.46
C PRO A 194 1.07 -12.42 -21.49
N ILE A 195 2.35 -12.81 -21.67
CA ILE A 195 3.41 -12.59 -20.70
C ILE A 195 4.01 -11.20 -20.84
N LYS A 196 3.49 -10.28 -20.04
CA LYS A 196 3.95 -8.90 -19.83
C LYS A 196 3.51 -8.48 -18.44
N THR A 197 4.14 -7.46 -17.84
CA THR A 197 3.63 -6.93 -16.57
C THR A 197 2.32 -6.19 -16.79
N ALA A 198 1.50 -6.05 -15.74
CA ALA A 198 0.20 -5.38 -15.85
C ALA A 198 0.37 -3.87 -16.09
N ALA A 199 1.27 -3.26 -15.33
CA ALA A 199 1.57 -1.84 -15.43
C ALA A 199 3.06 -1.54 -15.23
N VAL A 200 3.44 -0.31 -15.54
CA VAL A 200 4.59 0.38 -14.95
C VAL A 200 4.09 1.42 -13.97
N CYS A 201 4.83 1.67 -12.88
CA CYS A 201 4.50 2.70 -11.89
C CYS A 201 5.66 3.67 -11.71
N VAL A 202 5.40 4.97 -11.92
CA VAL A 202 6.42 6.04 -11.91
C VAL A 202 5.95 7.28 -11.15
N TYR A 203 6.83 8.26 -10.96
CA TYR A 203 6.43 9.59 -10.48
C TYR A 203 5.65 10.38 -11.55
N PRO A 204 4.80 11.37 -11.16
CA PRO A 204 4.01 12.16 -12.09
C PRO A 204 4.85 12.80 -13.21
N SER A 205 6.02 13.33 -12.86
CA SER A 205 6.94 13.97 -13.82
C SER A 205 7.52 13.01 -14.88
N LYS A 206 7.41 11.69 -14.66
CA LYS A 206 7.91 10.63 -15.54
C LYS A 206 6.82 9.90 -16.31
N VAL A 207 5.56 10.24 -16.08
CA VAL A 207 4.44 9.73 -16.89
C VAL A 207 4.63 9.98 -18.39
N PRO A 208 5.05 11.18 -18.86
CA PRO A 208 5.30 11.40 -20.28
C PRO A 208 6.37 10.48 -20.87
N ASP A 209 7.44 10.23 -20.12
CA ASP A 209 8.54 9.34 -20.53
C ASP A 209 8.03 7.90 -20.72
N ALA A 210 7.26 7.38 -19.74
CA ALA A 210 6.67 6.05 -19.80
C ALA A 210 5.67 5.90 -20.97
N VAL A 211 4.76 6.87 -21.12
CA VAL A 211 3.77 6.89 -22.21
C VAL A 211 4.47 6.92 -23.57
N GLN A 212 5.47 7.79 -23.75
CA GLN A 212 6.19 7.90 -25.02
C GLN A 212 6.92 6.59 -25.35
N THR A 213 7.57 5.97 -24.37
CA THR A 213 8.30 4.72 -24.59
C THR A 213 7.36 3.56 -24.92
N LEU A 214 6.26 3.38 -24.18
CA LEU A 214 5.29 2.33 -24.48
C LEU A 214 4.62 2.51 -25.86
N LYS A 215 4.40 3.76 -26.31
CA LYS A 215 3.95 4.03 -27.68
C LYS A 215 4.99 3.58 -28.72
N LYS A 216 6.27 3.93 -28.53
CA LYS A 216 7.37 3.50 -29.41
C LYS A 216 7.51 1.98 -29.48
N LEU A 217 7.27 1.29 -28.36
CA LEU A 217 7.31 -0.18 -28.29
C LEU A 217 6.06 -0.86 -28.87
N GLY A 218 4.96 -0.13 -29.12
CA GLY A 218 3.68 -0.70 -29.57
C GLY A 218 2.86 -1.38 -28.47
N TYR A 219 3.11 -1.00 -27.21
CA TYR A 219 2.47 -1.52 -26.00
C TYR A 219 1.63 -0.49 -25.23
N TYR A 220 1.48 0.71 -25.76
CA TYR A 220 0.55 1.70 -25.17
C TYR A 220 -0.87 1.11 -25.09
N LYS A 221 -1.52 1.24 -23.92
CA LYS A 221 -2.80 0.59 -23.57
C LYS A 221 -2.78 -0.95 -23.50
N LYS A 222 -1.62 -1.60 -23.66
CA LYS A 222 -1.42 -3.04 -23.40
C LYS A 222 -0.68 -3.28 -22.09
N VAL A 223 0.15 -2.32 -21.69
CA VAL A 223 0.72 -2.18 -20.34
C VAL A 223 0.21 -0.84 -19.82
N ASN A 224 -0.38 -0.85 -18.63
CA ASN A 224 -0.90 0.36 -18.01
C ASN A 224 0.24 1.27 -17.51
N VAL A 225 -0.03 2.57 -17.47
CA VAL A 225 0.86 3.57 -16.88
C VAL A 225 0.21 4.06 -15.60
N ALA A 226 0.73 3.56 -14.48
CA ALA A 226 0.40 4.03 -13.15
C ALA A 226 1.32 5.18 -12.73
N SER A 227 0.76 6.16 -12.02
CA SER A 227 1.55 7.18 -11.32
C SER A 227 1.22 7.19 -9.85
N VAL A 228 2.23 7.33 -8.99
CA VAL A 228 1.95 7.77 -7.61
C VAL A 228 1.54 9.24 -7.62
N ALA A 229 0.73 9.65 -6.64
CA ALA A 229 0.29 11.03 -6.47
C ALA A 229 0.06 11.35 -4.99
N THR A 230 -0.53 12.53 -4.75
CA THR A 230 -1.05 13.00 -3.47
C THR A 230 0.01 13.13 -2.37
N GLY A 231 1.14 13.77 -2.72
CA GLY A 231 2.22 14.03 -1.76
C GLY A 231 3.02 12.77 -1.41
N PHE A 232 3.11 11.83 -2.33
CA PHE A 232 3.87 10.59 -2.16
C PHE A 232 5.33 10.89 -1.72
N PRO A 233 5.88 10.15 -0.75
CA PRO A 233 5.26 9.03 -0.03
C PRO A 233 4.52 9.44 1.25
N ALA A 234 4.54 10.72 1.65
CA ALA A 234 4.07 11.12 2.98
C ALA A 234 2.55 11.31 3.08
N GLY A 235 1.88 11.78 2.01
CA GLY A 235 0.45 12.10 2.04
C GLY A 235 0.09 13.41 2.77
N GLN A 236 1.09 14.19 3.19
CA GLN A 236 0.95 15.34 4.11
C GLN A 236 0.95 16.72 3.40
N THR A 237 0.89 16.75 2.06
CA THR A 237 0.77 18.02 1.34
C THR A 237 -0.69 18.51 1.35
N PRO A 238 -0.96 19.82 1.22
CA PRO A 238 -2.32 20.34 1.22
C PRO A 238 -3.20 19.65 0.17
N LEU A 239 -4.47 19.36 0.51
CA LEU A 239 -5.40 18.62 -0.36
C LEU A 239 -5.46 19.23 -1.78
N LYS A 240 -5.51 20.56 -1.89
CA LYS A 240 -5.49 21.25 -3.18
C LYS A 240 -4.30 20.83 -4.05
N SER A 241 -3.09 20.78 -3.50
CA SER A 241 -1.89 20.35 -4.23
C SER A 241 -1.97 18.86 -4.58
N ARG A 242 -2.48 18.04 -3.66
CA ARG A 242 -2.67 16.60 -3.90
C ARG A 242 -3.61 16.33 -5.08
N LEU A 243 -4.71 17.07 -5.19
CA LEU A 243 -5.65 16.97 -6.32
C LEU A 243 -5.01 17.42 -7.65
N GLU A 244 -4.21 18.49 -7.63
CA GLU A 244 -3.48 18.94 -8.84
C GLU A 244 -2.44 17.92 -9.30
N GLU A 245 -1.76 17.22 -8.39
CA GLU A 245 -0.84 16.12 -8.75
C GLU A 245 -1.55 15.00 -9.51
N ILE A 246 -2.77 14.63 -9.08
CA ILE A 246 -3.60 13.64 -9.77
C ILE A 246 -3.96 14.13 -11.16
N ARG A 247 -4.54 15.34 -11.27
CA ARG A 247 -4.96 15.92 -12.55
C ARG A 247 -3.80 16.00 -13.54
N TYR A 248 -2.63 16.44 -13.07
CA TYR A 248 -1.42 16.49 -13.87
C TYR A 248 -1.03 15.11 -14.39
N ALA A 249 -0.98 14.08 -13.54
CA ALA A 249 -0.61 12.73 -13.96
C ALA A 249 -1.58 12.16 -15.00
N VAL A 250 -2.90 12.34 -14.81
CA VAL A 250 -3.94 11.94 -15.76
C VAL A 250 -3.79 12.70 -17.09
N GLU A 251 -3.59 14.02 -17.05
CA GLU A 251 -3.36 14.85 -18.24
C GLU A 251 -2.12 14.38 -19.03
N LYS A 252 -1.07 13.94 -18.34
CA LYS A 252 0.13 13.38 -18.97
C LYS A 252 -0.05 11.95 -19.50
N GLY A 253 -1.20 11.34 -19.26
CA GLY A 253 -1.63 10.08 -19.86
C GLY A 253 -1.47 8.86 -18.96
N ALA A 254 -1.32 9.04 -17.65
CA ALA A 254 -1.50 7.94 -16.70
C ALA A 254 -2.95 7.48 -16.73
N ASN A 255 -3.16 6.17 -16.84
CA ASN A 255 -4.50 5.57 -16.78
C ASN A 255 -4.78 4.84 -15.46
N GLU A 256 -3.81 4.84 -14.55
CA GLU A 256 -4.01 4.44 -13.17
C GLU A 256 -3.30 5.42 -12.23
N ILE A 257 -3.87 5.71 -11.07
CA ILE A 257 -3.31 6.62 -10.07
C ILE A 257 -3.26 5.93 -8.71
N ASP A 258 -2.07 5.87 -8.12
CA ASP A 258 -1.82 5.36 -6.79
C ASP A 258 -1.77 6.54 -5.80
N ILE A 259 -2.89 6.82 -5.12
CA ILE A 259 -3.00 7.92 -4.14
C ILE A 259 -2.54 7.46 -2.75
N VAL A 260 -1.80 8.30 -2.03
CA VAL A 260 -1.53 8.16 -0.60
C VAL A 260 -2.61 8.90 0.20
N ILE A 261 -3.26 8.18 1.11
CA ILE A 261 -4.23 8.79 2.04
C ILE A 261 -3.52 9.66 3.09
N ASP A 262 -4.24 10.62 3.68
CA ASP A 262 -3.77 11.26 4.90
C ASP A 262 -3.95 10.30 6.08
N ARG A 263 -2.81 9.75 6.55
CA ARG A 263 -2.77 8.80 7.66
C ARG A 263 -3.19 9.43 8.98
N SER A 264 -3.01 10.75 9.14
CA SER A 264 -3.38 11.45 10.37
C SER A 264 -4.88 11.34 10.64
N LEU A 265 -5.70 11.38 9.58
CA LEU A 265 -7.15 11.23 9.66
C LEU A 265 -7.53 9.83 10.15
N VAL A 266 -6.85 8.78 9.67
CA VAL A 266 -7.04 7.41 10.15
C VAL A 266 -6.64 7.27 11.63
N LEU A 267 -5.48 7.80 11.98
CA LEU A 267 -4.91 7.68 13.33
C LEU A 267 -5.75 8.42 14.38
N THR A 268 -6.36 9.54 13.99
CA THR A 268 -7.24 10.36 14.83
C THR A 268 -8.72 9.98 14.71
N GLY A 269 -9.08 9.01 13.85
CA GLY A 269 -10.45 8.53 13.69
C GLY A 269 -11.39 9.47 12.92
N GLN A 270 -10.84 10.40 12.13
CA GLN A 270 -11.59 11.33 11.28
C GLN A 270 -12.01 10.66 9.97
N TRP A 271 -12.88 9.65 10.07
CA TRP A 271 -13.29 8.80 8.94
C TRP A 271 -14.10 9.54 7.88
N GLU A 272 -14.95 10.49 8.29
CA GLU A 272 -15.76 11.30 7.38
C GLU A 272 -14.88 12.20 6.50
N GLU A 273 -13.87 12.83 7.10
CA GLU A 273 -12.93 13.67 6.35
C GLU A 273 -12.09 12.82 5.40
N LEU A 274 -11.59 11.67 5.87
CA LEU A 274 -10.86 10.72 5.03
C LEU A 274 -11.70 10.28 3.81
N TYR A 275 -12.97 9.94 4.03
CA TYR A 275 -13.90 9.57 2.95
C TYR A 275 -14.03 10.71 1.93
N ARG A 276 -14.27 11.94 2.40
CA ARG A 276 -14.41 13.13 1.53
C ARG A 276 -13.13 13.45 0.75
N GLU A 277 -11.96 13.29 1.36
CA GLU A 277 -10.69 13.48 0.65
C GLU A 277 -10.53 12.45 -0.47
N ILE A 278 -10.79 11.17 -0.19
CA ILE A 278 -10.67 10.10 -1.20
C ILE A 278 -11.71 10.26 -2.31
N GLN A 279 -12.93 10.70 -2.01
CA GLN A 279 -13.96 10.96 -3.01
C GLN A 279 -13.53 12.09 -3.97
N GLN A 280 -12.96 13.18 -3.44
CA GLN A 280 -12.40 14.25 -4.28
C GLN A 280 -11.20 13.77 -5.11
N MET A 281 -10.38 12.86 -4.58
CA MET A 281 -9.29 12.23 -5.33
C MET A 281 -9.83 11.33 -6.45
N LYS A 282 -10.88 10.55 -6.20
CA LYS A 282 -11.56 9.72 -7.21
C LYS A 282 -12.13 10.58 -8.32
N GLU A 283 -12.79 11.69 -7.98
CA GLU A 283 -13.28 12.66 -8.96
C GLU A 283 -12.12 13.24 -9.80
N ALA A 284 -11.00 13.61 -9.16
CA ALA A 284 -9.82 14.11 -9.86
C ALA A 284 -9.15 13.07 -10.78
N CYS A 285 -9.29 11.76 -10.48
CA CYS A 285 -8.82 10.68 -11.36
C CYS A 285 -9.66 10.56 -12.64
N GLY A 286 -10.93 10.98 -12.63
CA GLY A 286 -11.85 10.79 -13.75
C GLY A 286 -11.97 9.30 -14.11
N LEU A 287 -11.64 8.95 -15.35
CA LEU A 287 -11.68 7.56 -15.84
C LEU A 287 -10.45 6.73 -15.47
N ALA A 288 -9.40 7.33 -14.88
CA ALA A 288 -8.23 6.57 -14.46
C ALA A 288 -8.58 5.70 -13.23
N HIS A 289 -8.11 4.45 -13.22
CA HIS A 289 -8.29 3.57 -12.07
C HIS A 289 -7.50 4.10 -10.86
N MET A 290 -8.17 4.30 -9.73
CA MET A 290 -7.58 4.77 -8.50
C MET A 290 -7.22 3.62 -7.57
N LYS A 291 -6.00 3.65 -7.03
CA LYS A 291 -5.53 2.72 -6.01
C LYS A 291 -5.17 3.49 -4.73
N ALA A 292 -5.94 3.31 -3.67
CA ALA A 292 -5.69 3.97 -2.39
C ALA A 292 -4.62 3.24 -1.59
N ILE A 293 -3.45 3.86 -1.42
CA ILE A 293 -2.37 3.41 -0.54
C ILE A 293 -2.73 3.76 0.90
N LEU A 294 -2.90 2.73 1.73
CA LEU A 294 -3.25 2.91 3.13
C LEU A 294 -2.04 3.13 4.05
N ALA A 295 -0.85 2.68 3.64
CA ALA A 295 0.33 2.60 4.49
C ALA A 295 0.10 1.77 5.77
N THR A 296 -0.34 0.53 5.56
CA THR A 296 -0.81 -0.38 6.62
C THR A 296 0.16 -0.54 7.80
N GLY A 297 1.47 -0.53 7.56
CA GLY A 297 2.48 -0.63 8.62
C GLY A 297 2.52 0.56 9.59
N GLU A 298 2.02 1.72 9.18
CA GLU A 298 1.89 2.91 10.04
C GLU A 298 0.49 3.05 10.64
N LEU A 299 -0.49 2.32 10.12
CA LEU A 299 -1.86 2.26 10.64
C LEU A 299 -2.06 1.14 11.66
N ASP A 300 -1.07 0.25 11.79
CA ASP A 300 -1.18 -0.94 12.62
C ASP A 300 -1.50 -0.57 14.07
N THR A 301 -2.34 -1.40 14.67
CA THR A 301 -2.81 -1.29 16.06
C THR A 301 -2.75 -2.69 16.67
N LEU A 302 -2.95 -2.83 17.97
CA LEU A 302 -2.95 -4.13 18.65
C LEU A 302 -3.81 -5.22 17.99
N ASN A 303 -4.76 -4.87 17.13
CA ASN A 303 -5.64 -5.82 16.44
C ASN A 303 -5.84 -5.55 14.93
N ASN A 304 -5.07 -4.68 14.27
CA ASN A 304 -5.28 -4.33 12.84
C ASN A 304 -6.64 -3.68 12.48
N VAL A 305 -7.44 -3.22 13.44
CA VAL A 305 -8.79 -2.69 13.15
C VAL A 305 -8.77 -1.45 12.25
N ARG A 306 -7.76 -0.58 12.39
CA ARG A 306 -7.63 0.64 11.57
C ARG A 306 -7.39 0.32 10.10
N VAL A 307 -6.61 -0.72 9.78
CA VAL A 307 -6.38 -1.17 8.40
C VAL A 307 -7.70 -1.61 7.75
N TYR A 308 -8.52 -2.36 8.48
CA TYR A 308 -9.84 -2.78 7.99
C TYR A 308 -10.76 -1.58 7.74
N LYS A 309 -10.86 -0.67 8.72
CA LYS A 309 -11.69 0.54 8.60
C LYS A 309 -11.23 1.44 7.45
N ALA A 310 -9.93 1.69 7.33
CA ALA A 310 -9.39 2.48 6.23
C ALA A 310 -9.65 1.82 4.86
N SER A 311 -9.61 0.48 4.80
CA SER A 311 -9.98 -0.27 3.60
C SER A 311 -11.44 -0.03 3.21
N LEU A 312 -12.37 -0.16 4.17
CA LEU A 312 -13.79 0.11 3.93
C LEU A 312 -14.04 1.55 3.48
N VAL A 313 -13.43 2.53 4.16
CA VAL A 313 -13.57 3.95 3.79
C VAL A 313 -13.08 4.21 2.37
N ALA A 314 -11.92 3.68 1.99
CA ALA A 314 -11.38 3.85 0.65
C ALA A 314 -12.29 3.21 -0.42
N MET A 315 -12.85 2.03 -0.14
CA MET A 315 -13.78 1.35 -1.06
C MET A 315 -15.11 2.10 -1.19
N MET A 316 -15.71 2.54 -0.07
CA MET A 316 -16.93 3.35 -0.07
C MET A 316 -16.73 4.67 -0.81
N ALA A 317 -15.55 5.27 -0.73
CA ALA A 317 -15.20 6.51 -1.44
C ALA A 317 -14.88 6.28 -2.94
N GLY A 318 -15.01 5.06 -3.45
CA GLY A 318 -14.89 4.74 -4.87
C GLY A 318 -13.49 4.30 -5.33
N SER A 319 -12.61 3.86 -4.43
CA SER A 319 -11.30 3.33 -4.83
C SER A 319 -11.43 1.98 -5.54
N ASP A 320 -10.85 1.87 -6.74
CA ASP A 320 -10.91 0.64 -7.55
C ASP A 320 -9.97 -0.45 -7.01
N PHE A 321 -8.89 -0.04 -6.35
CA PHE A 321 -8.00 -0.91 -5.58
C PHE A 321 -7.72 -0.33 -4.20
N ILE A 322 -7.49 -1.22 -3.24
CA ILE A 322 -6.78 -0.85 -2.01
C ILE A 322 -5.37 -1.42 -2.03
N LYS A 323 -4.39 -0.56 -1.71
CA LYS A 323 -2.96 -0.85 -1.75
C LYS A 323 -2.37 -0.79 -0.36
N THR A 324 -1.53 -1.77 -0.02
CA THR A 324 -1.02 -1.90 1.36
C THR A 324 -0.14 -0.71 1.76
N SER A 325 0.91 -0.41 0.99
CA SER A 325 2.00 0.48 1.45
C SER A 325 2.60 1.27 0.30
N THR A 326 3.31 2.35 0.61
CA THR A 326 4.04 3.14 -0.40
C THR A 326 5.31 2.43 -0.87
N GLY A 327 5.83 1.50 -0.08
CA GLY A 327 7.13 0.86 -0.33
C GLY A 327 8.29 1.64 0.27
N LYS A 328 8.01 2.70 1.05
CA LYS A 328 9.00 3.58 1.68
C LYS A 328 8.97 3.50 3.22
N GLU A 329 7.95 2.86 3.78
CA GLU A 329 7.79 2.61 5.21
C GLU A 329 8.77 1.53 5.69
N SER A 330 9.00 1.44 7.00
CA SER A 330 9.79 0.37 7.63
C SER A 330 9.07 -0.99 7.55
N VAL A 331 7.75 -0.97 7.77
CA VAL A 331 6.86 -2.14 7.65
C VAL A 331 5.93 -1.89 6.46
N ASN A 332 5.96 -2.80 5.49
CA ASN A 332 5.18 -2.71 4.25
C ASN A 332 4.13 -3.85 4.19
N ALA A 333 3.92 -4.44 3.01
CA ALA A 333 2.99 -5.55 2.84
C ALA A 333 3.42 -6.76 3.68
N THR A 334 2.50 -7.25 4.51
CA THR A 334 2.59 -8.53 5.22
C THR A 334 1.35 -9.36 4.91
N LEU A 335 1.44 -10.69 5.02
CA LEU A 335 0.28 -11.56 4.81
C LEU A 335 -0.85 -11.21 5.79
N GLN A 336 -0.52 -10.78 7.01
CA GLN A 336 -1.49 -10.34 8.02
C GLN A 336 -2.32 -9.16 7.51
N PHE A 337 -1.67 -8.09 7.02
CA PHE A 337 -2.38 -6.97 6.42
C PHE A 337 -3.19 -7.40 5.19
N GLY A 338 -2.61 -8.29 4.37
CA GLY A 338 -3.29 -8.90 3.23
C GLY A 338 -4.59 -9.60 3.60
N ILE A 339 -4.59 -10.40 4.66
CA ILE A 339 -5.77 -11.12 5.15
C ILE A 339 -6.84 -10.15 5.62
N VAL A 340 -6.45 -9.11 6.36
CA VAL A 340 -7.36 -8.08 6.87
C VAL A 340 -8.01 -7.33 5.70
N MET A 341 -7.22 -6.87 4.73
CA MET A 341 -7.71 -6.15 3.55
C MET A 341 -8.56 -7.06 2.64
N ALA A 342 -8.16 -8.30 2.41
CA ALA A 342 -8.93 -9.25 1.61
C ALA A 342 -10.27 -9.61 2.26
N ARG A 343 -10.33 -9.73 3.60
CA ARG A 343 -11.61 -9.90 4.31
C ARG A 343 -12.53 -8.69 4.15
N ALA A 344 -11.98 -7.48 4.24
CA ALA A 344 -12.74 -6.25 3.98
C ALA A 344 -13.29 -6.21 2.54
N ILE A 345 -12.47 -6.54 1.54
CA ILE A 345 -12.91 -6.62 0.13
C ILE A 345 -14.03 -7.66 -0.03
N LYS A 346 -13.89 -8.84 0.58
CA LYS A 346 -14.89 -9.90 0.50
C LYS A 346 -16.22 -9.44 1.09
N GLU A 347 -16.20 -8.86 2.28
CA GLU A 347 -17.41 -8.35 2.94
C GLU A 347 -18.05 -7.22 2.13
N TYR A 348 -17.23 -6.31 1.59
CA TYR A 348 -17.68 -5.24 0.71
C TYR A 348 -18.35 -5.76 -0.56
N GLN A 349 -17.76 -6.74 -1.23
CA GLN A 349 -18.38 -7.35 -2.40
C GLN A 349 -19.69 -8.07 -2.06
N GLN A 350 -19.78 -8.73 -0.90
CA GLN A 350 -21.00 -9.41 -0.46
C GLN A 350 -22.13 -8.44 -0.14
N LYS A 351 -21.81 -7.28 0.45
CA LYS A 351 -22.81 -6.28 0.86
C LYS A 351 -23.20 -5.34 -0.29
N MET A 352 -22.25 -4.94 -1.12
CA MET A 352 -22.41 -3.91 -2.14
C MET A 352 -22.45 -4.44 -3.57
N GLY A 353 -22.05 -5.69 -3.81
CA GLY A 353 -22.00 -6.29 -5.15
C GLY A 353 -20.78 -5.89 -6.00
N TYR A 354 -19.99 -4.90 -5.59
CA TYR A 354 -18.84 -4.41 -6.34
C TYR A 354 -17.53 -5.14 -6.00
N LYS A 355 -16.73 -5.46 -7.01
CA LYS A 355 -15.39 -6.05 -6.84
C LYS A 355 -14.34 -4.95 -6.76
N VAL A 356 -13.57 -4.92 -5.67
CA VAL A 356 -12.41 -4.03 -5.50
C VAL A 356 -11.13 -4.86 -5.53
N GLY A 357 -10.09 -4.32 -6.17
CA GLY A 357 -8.80 -4.97 -6.28
C GLY A 357 -7.91 -4.84 -5.04
N LEU A 358 -6.96 -5.76 -4.89
CA LEU A 358 -5.94 -5.75 -3.84
C LEU A 358 -4.54 -5.57 -4.44
N LYS A 359 -3.74 -4.65 -3.88
CA LYS A 359 -2.35 -4.45 -4.31
C LYS A 359 -1.37 -4.50 -3.12
N PRO A 360 -0.78 -5.67 -2.79
CA PRO A 360 0.40 -5.72 -1.94
C PRO A 360 1.56 -4.95 -2.58
N ALA A 361 2.16 -4.04 -1.83
CA ALA A 361 3.30 -3.23 -2.26
C ALA A 361 4.32 -3.04 -1.13
N GLY A 362 5.60 -3.12 -1.50
CA GLY A 362 6.72 -3.10 -0.57
C GLY A 362 6.86 -4.42 0.21
N GLY A 363 8.08 -4.98 0.24
CA GLY A 363 8.38 -6.21 0.99
C GLY A 363 8.22 -7.51 0.21
N VAL A 364 7.43 -7.57 -0.87
CA VAL A 364 7.35 -8.76 -1.75
C VAL A 364 8.56 -8.78 -2.68
N ARG A 365 9.54 -9.64 -2.38
CA ARG A 365 10.85 -9.63 -3.07
C ARG A 365 11.17 -10.90 -3.85
N ASN A 366 10.50 -12.01 -3.56
CA ASN A 366 10.83 -13.30 -4.15
C ASN A 366 9.57 -14.10 -4.56
N ALA A 367 9.79 -15.17 -5.33
CA ALA A 367 8.76 -16.07 -5.82
C ALA A 367 7.95 -16.71 -4.70
N LYS A 368 8.58 -17.09 -3.57
CA LYS A 368 7.85 -17.69 -2.44
C LYS A 368 6.82 -16.73 -1.87
N ASP A 369 7.20 -15.47 -1.68
CA ASP A 369 6.31 -14.44 -1.14
C ASP A 369 5.17 -14.17 -2.13
N ALA A 370 5.48 -13.97 -3.41
CA ALA A 370 4.46 -13.73 -4.44
C ALA A 370 3.44 -14.87 -4.54
N LEU A 371 3.90 -16.12 -4.54
CA LEU A 371 3.01 -17.29 -4.54
C LEU A 371 2.13 -17.34 -3.28
N SER A 372 2.68 -17.01 -2.11
CA SER A 372 1.92 -16.99 -0.85
C SER A 372 0.78 -15.95 -0.89
N TRP A 373 1.05 -14.78 -1.48
CA TRP A 373 0.04 -13.74 -1.71
C TRP A 373 -1.04 -14.17 -2.71
N MET A 374 -0.65 -14.84 -3.80
CA MET A 374 -1.63 -15.36 -4.76
C MET A 374 -2.51 -16.46 -4.15
N VAL A 375 -1.95 -17.34 -3.31
CA VAL A 375 -2.74 -18.33 -2.56
C VAL A 375 -3.70 -17.63 -1.61
N LEU A 376 -3.26 -16.62 -0.85
CA LEU A 376 -4.14 -15.82 0.01
C LEU A 376 -5.34 -15.27 -0.75
N VAL A 377 -5.09 -14.63 -1.90
CA VAL A 377 -6.16 -14.06 -2.75
C VAL A 377 -7.10 -15.14 -3.23
N LYS A 378 -6.56 -16.26 -3.74
CA LYS A 378 -7.37 -17.40 -4.19
C LYS A 378 -8.27 -17.94 -3.09
N GLU A 379 -7.74 -18.14 -1.89
CA GLU A 379 -8.47 -18.73 -0.76
C GLU A 379 -9.53 -17.78 -0.19
N LEU A 380 -9.25 -16.48 -0.12
CA LEU A 380 -10.16 -15.51 0.49
C LEU A 380 -11.16 -14.91 -0.50
N LEU A 381 -10.69 -14.50 -1.68
CA LEU A 381 -11.45 -13.76 -2.70
C LEU A 381 -11.89 -14.62 -3.89
N GLY A 382 -11.19 -15.73 -4.15
CA GLY A 382 -11.51 -16.64 -5.25
C GLY A 382 -10.68 -16.41 -6.52
N ASN A 383 -10.90 -17.25 -7.53
CA ASN A 383 -10.10 -17.25 -8.76
C ASN A 383 -10.26 -15.98 -9.58
N ASP A 384 -11.44 -15.37 -9.58
CA ASP A 384 -11.72 -14.15 -10.34
C ASP A 384 -10.80 -12.99 -9.97
N TRP A 385 -10.30 -12.96 -8.72
CA TRP A 385 -9.36 -11.93 -8.27
C TRP A 385 -7.93 -12.19 -8.71
N LEU A 386 -7.58 -13.39 -9.17
CA LEU A 386 -6.26 -13.66 -9.74
C LEU A 386 -6.17 -13.15 -11.18
N ASP A 387 -6.50 -11.89 -11.38
CA ASP A 387 -6.44 -11.18 -12.65
C ASP A 387 -5.86 -9.77 -12.44
N ALA A 388 -5.26 -9.20 -13.49
CA ALA A 388 -4.65 -7.87 -13.40
C ALA A 388 -5.68 -6.78 -13.07
N GLU A 389 -6.97 -6.96 -13.37
CA GLU A 389 -7.98 -5.96 -13.01
C GLU A 389 -8.36 -5.98 -11.51
N LEU A 390 -7.96 -7.02 -10.76
CA LEU A 390 -8.37 -7.20 -9.35
C LEU A 390 -7.22 -7.55 -8.40
N PHE A 391 -6.03 -7.86 -8.90
CA PHE A 391 -4.87 -8.13 -8.05
C PHE A 391 -3.56 -7.70 -8.72
N ARG A 392 -2.72 -6.99 -7.95
CA ARG A 392 -1.43 -6.47 -8.42
C ARG A 392 -0.32 -6.63 -7.40
N PHE A 393 0.92 -6.81 -7.86
CA PHE A 393 2.12 -6.64 -7.04
C PHE A 393 2.78 -5.29 -7.33
N GLY A 394 2.84 -4.40 -6.34
CA GLY A 394 3.67 -3.20 -6.42
C GLY A 394 5.12 -3.51 -6.06
N ALA A 395 5.98 -3.77 -7.05
CA ALA A 395 7.35 -4.20 -6.82
C ALA A 395 8.34 -3.65 -7.85
N SER A 396 9.58 -3.42 -7.39
CA SER A 396 10.73 -3.08 -8.24
C SER A 396 11.64 -4.29 -8.48
N GLY A 397 12.02 -5.00 -7.41
CA GLY A 397 12.96 -6.13 -7.49
C GLY A 397 12.35 -7.52 -7.70
N LEU A 398 11.03 -7.68 -7.54
CA LEU A 398 10.38 -9.00 -7.61
C LEU A 398 10.57 -9.66 -8.98
N LEU A 399 10.44 -8.90 -10.07
CA LEU A 399 10.52 -9.45 -11.42
C LEU A 399 11.87 -10.15 -11.69
N GLY A 400 12.97 -9.59 -11.19
CA GLY A 400 14.29 -10.21 -11.33
C GLY A 400 14.37 -11.58 -10.65
N ASP A 401 13.86 -11.71 -9.42
CA ASP A 401 13.82 -13.00 -8.72
C ASP A 401 12.93 -14.02 -9.44
N LEU A 402 11.77 -13.59 -9.95
CA LEU A 402 10.88 -14.46 -10.72
C LEU A 402 11.56 -14.99 -12.00
N GLU A 403 12.27 -14.12 -12.70
CA GLU A 403 13.05 -14.51 -13.89
C GLU A 403 14.18 -15.48 -13.53
N CYS A 404 14.89 -15.27 -12.41
CA CYS A 404 15.89 -16.21 -11.90
C CYS A 404 15.29 -17.60 -11.64
N ASN A 405 14.11 -17.66 -10.98
CA ASN A 405 13.44 -18.93 -10.69
C ASN A 405 13.01 -19.66 -11.98
N LEU A 406 12.55 -18.93 -13.00
CA LEU A 406 12.18 -19.53 -14.29
C LEU A 406 13.41 -20.02 -15.06
N TYR A 407 14.51 -19.28 -15.00
CA TYR A 407 15.77 -19.70 -15.60
C TYR A 407 16.28 -20.99 -14.94
N GLU A 408 16.26 -21.06 -13.61
CA GLU A 408 16.65 -22.28 -12.89
C GLU A 408 15.74 -23.46 -13.24
N PHE A 409 14.43 -23.22 -13.37
CA PHE A 409 13.48 -24.25 -13.79
C PHE A 409 13.80 -24.81 -15.18
N VAL A 410 14.12 -23.96 -16.17
CA VAL A 410 14.39 -24.40 -17.55
C VAL A 410 15.78 -25.01 -17.70
N THR A 411 16.79 -24.42 -17.08
CA THR A 411 18.20 -24.79 -17.33
C THR A 411 18.77 -25.77 -16.31
N GLY A 412 18.11 -25.92 -15.15
CA GLY A 412 18.63 -26.64 -14.00
C GLY A 412 19.81 -25.94 -13.30
N LYS A 413 20.07 -24.67 -13.61
CA LYS A 413 21.18 -23.88 -13.05
C LYS A 413 20.70 -22.53 -12.57
N TYR A 414 21.27 -22.04 -11.47
CA TYR A 414 21.01 -20.67 -11.04
C TYR A 414 21.78 -19.68 -11.93
N PRO A 415 21.16 -18.59 -12.40
CA PRO A 415 21.80 -17.65 -13.32
C PRO A 415 22.93 -16.86 -12.65
N ALA A 416 24.02 -16.64 -13.38
CA ALA A 416 25.07 -15.72 -12.98
C ALA A 416 24.59 -14.26 -13.09
N ALA A 417 25.23 -13.34 -12.35
CA ALA A 417 24.83 -11.93 -12.31
C ALA A 417 24.82 -11.22 -13.68
N TYR A 418 25.51 -11.74 -14.69
CA TYR A 418 25.57 -11.20 -16.05
C TYR A 418 24.58 -11.84 -17.03
N GLU A 419 23.89 -12.93 -16.64
CA GLU A 419 22.92 -13.64 -17.51
C GLU A 419 21.71 -12.75 -17.82
N PHE A 420 21.34 -11.87 -16.88
CA PHE A 420 20.29 -10.89 -17.09
C PHE A 420 20.89 -9.49 -17.22
N SER A 421 20.53 -8.79 -18.29
CA SER A 421 20.66 -7.34 -18.34
C SER A 421 19.86 -6.75 -17.16
N MET A 422 20.56 -6.16 -16.19
CA MET A 422 20.06 -5.76 -14.87
C MET A 422 18.62 -5.19 -14.85
N GLY A 423 17.89 -5.60 -13.80
CA GLY A 423 16.67 -4.93 -13.32
C GLY A 423 16.93 -3.53 -12.79
#